data_AF-A0A4Y9AEY4-F1
#
_entry.id   AF-A0A4Y9AEY4-F1
#
_cell.length_a   1.000
_cell.length_b   1.000
_cell.length_c   1.000
_cell.angle_alpha   90.00
_cell.angle_beta   90.00
_cell.angle_gamma   90.00
#
_symmetry.space_group_name_H-M   'P 1'
#
loop_
_entity.id
_entity.type
_entity.pdbx_description
1 polymer ?
#
loop_
_entity_poly.entity_id
_entity_poly.type
_entity_poly.pdbx_seq_one_letter_code
_entity_poly.pdbx_strand_id
1 'polypeptide(L)' 'MTCHEEEEIPYDVVRDFDLMDGGDPTTPPRFSCEQCGEEMYPAYYKGVHGQEYKLSDIL' A
#
# COMPACT_ATOMS: atom_id res chain seq x y z
N MET A 1 16.15 -10.75 4.16
CA MET A 1 16.25 -10.35 5.59
C MET A 1 15.32 -9.17 5.72
N THR A 2 14.22 -9.32 6.46
CA THR A 2 13.17 -8.29 6.53
C THR A 2 13.65 -7.14 7.43
N CYS A 3 13.71 -5.92 6.88
CA CYS A 3 14.23 -4.75 7.59
C CYS A 3 13.21 -4.09 8.54
N HIS A 4 11.90 -4.37 8.35
CA HIS A 4 10.80 -3.76 9.11
C HIS A 4 10.79 -2.23 9.07
N GLU A 5 11.26 -1.66 7.95
CA GLU A 5 11.27 -0.21 7.74
C GLU A 5 9.86 0.30 7.43
N GLU A 6 9.57 1.51 7.89
CA GLU A 6 8.38 2.28 7.53
C GLU A 6 8.81 3.41 6.59
N GLU A 7 8.13 3.55 5.45
CA GLU A 7 8.42 4.58 4.46
C GLU A 7 7.23 5.55 4.37
N GLU A 8 7.50 6.85 4.43
CA GLU A 8 6.48 7.89 4.24
C GLU A 8 6.20 8.11 2.74
N ILE A 9 5.44 7.19 2.15
CA ILE A 9 5.00 7.32 0.76
C ILE A 9 3.85 8.35 0.71
N PRO A 10 3.95 9.40 -0.13
CA PRO A 10 2.90 10.41 -0.23
C PRO A 10 1.56 9.82 -0.66
N TYR A 11 0.48 10.25 -0.02
CA TYR A 11 -0.88 9.77 -0.32
C TYR A 11 -1.25 9.90 -1.80
N ASP A 12 -0.93 11.03 -2.43
CA ASP A 12 -1.25 11.26 -3.84
C ASP A 12 -0.54 10.26 -4.77
N VAL A 13 0.68 9.85 -4.43
CA VAL A 13 1.41 8.80 -5.17
C VAL A 13 0.66 7.47 -5.05
N VAL A 14 0.29 7.07 -3.83
CA VAL A 14 -0.48 5.83 -3.59
C VAL A 14 -1.81 5.86 -4.36
N ARG A 15 -2.50 7.01 -4.35
CA ARG A 15 -3.78 7.19 -5.04
C ARG A 15 -3.64 7.15 -6.56
N ASP A 16 -2.61 7.76 -7.12
CA ASP A 16 -2.38 7.74 -8.56
C ASP A 16 -2.10 6.31 -9.04
N PHE A 17 -1.35 5.52 -8.27
CA PHE A 17 -1.15 4.10 -8.57
C PHE A 17 -2.44 3.30 -8.45
N ASP A 18 -3.28 3.52 -7.44
CA ASP A 18 -4.60 2.89 -7.30
C ASP A 18 -5.55 3.23 -8.47
N LEU A 19 -5.50 4.46 -8.99
CA LEU A 19 -6.27 4.86 -10.17
C LEU A 19 -5.78 4.18 -11.46
N MET A 20 -4.48 3.92 -11.56
CA MET A 20 -3.87 3.28 -12.72
C MET A 20 -3.97 1.75 -12.65
N ASP A 21 -4.09 1.19 -11.45
CA ASP A 21 -4.23 -0.24 -11.24
C ASP A 21 -5.65 -0.68 -11.65
N GLY A 22 -5.72 -1.46 -12.73
CA GLY A 22 -6.96 -2.11 -13.17
C GLY A 22 -7.24 -3.43 -12.45
N GLY A 23 -6.50 -3.72 -11.36
CA GLY A 23 -6.58 -4.92 -10.55
C GLY A 23 -7.83 -5.00 -9.66
N ASP A 24 -7.75 -5.86 -8.63
CA ASP A 24 -8.84 -6.06 -7.68
C ASP A 24 -8.93 -4.86 -6.71
N PRO A 25 -10.05 -4.11 -6.68
CA PRO A 25 -10.22 -2.94 -5.82
C PRO A 25 -10.28 -3.27 -4.32
N THR A 26 -10.34 -4.56 -3.95
CA THR A 26 -10.25 -5.01 -2.55
C THR A 26 -8.80 -5.17 -2.07
N THR A 27 -7.83 -5.14 -2.99
CA THR A 27 -6.41 -5.22 -2.66
C THR A 27 -5.78 -3.82 -2.64
N PRO A 28 -5.05 -3.44 -1.58
CA PRO A 28 -4.39 -2.14 -1.56
C PRO A 28 -3.18 -2.13 -2.50
N PRO A 29 -2.73 -0.93 -2.95
CA PRO A 29 -1.44 -0.77 -3.60
C PRO A 29 -0.29 -1.30 -2.73
N ARG A 30 0.68 -1.97 -3.37
CA ARG A 30 1.89 -2.49 -2.74
C ARG A 30 3.12 -1.87 -3.37
N PHE A 31 4.16 -1.68 -2.58
CA PHE A 31 5.44 -1.12 -3.01
C PHE A 31 6.58 -2.06 -2.65
N SER A 32 7.72 -1.94 -3.32
CA SER A 32 8.94 -2.64 -2.92
C SER A 32 9.74 -1.75 -2.00
N CYS A 33 10.16 -2.26 -0.84
CA CYS A 33 11.02 -1.55 0.10
C CYS A 33 12.35 -1.18 -0.56
N GLU A 34 12.78 0.07 -0.45
CA GLU A 34 14.03 0.54 -1.07
C GLU A 34 15.27 -0.10 -0.43
N GLN A 35 15.19 -0.48 0.85
CA GLN A 35 16.31 -1.08 1.58
C GLN A 35 16.47 -2.59 1.36
N CYS A 36 15.36 -3.35 1.36
CA CYS A 36 15.42 -4.81 1.34
C CYS A 36 14.70 -5.48 0.16
N GLY A 37 13.92 -4.73 -0.62
CA GLY A 37 13.20 -5.22 -1.80
C GLY A 37 11.93 -6.03 -1.53
N GLU A 38 11.58 -6.29 -0.26
CA GLU A 38 10.35 -6.98 0.13
C GLU A 38 9.10 -6.11 -0.12
N GLU A 39 7.92 -6.74 -0.15
CA GLU A 39 6.65 -6.02 -0.29
C GLU A 39 6.33 -5.18 0.96
N MET A 40 5.91 -3.95 0.71
CA MET A 40 5.40 -3.01 1.69
C MET A 40 3.90 -2.80 1.49
N TYR A 41 3.21 -2.72 2.62
CA TYR A 41 1.77 -2.54 2.71
C TYR A 41 1.48 -1.22 3.43
N PRO A 42 0.48 -0.42 2.98
CA PRO A 42 0.09 0.79 3.68
C PRO A 42 -0.41 0.46 5.09
N ALA A 43 -0.03 1.21 6.12
CA ALA A 43 -0.61 1.00 7.46
C ALA A 43 -2.13 1.26 7.46
N TYR A 44 -2.55 2.30 6.72
CA TYR A 44 -3.94 2.63 6.44
C TYR A 44 -4.04 3.21 5.02
N TYR A 45 -5.06 2.80 4.27
CA TYR A 45 -5.35 3.38 2.97
C TYR A 45 -6.86 3.38 2.69
N LYS A 46 -7.34 4.44 2.03
CA LYS A 46 -8.70 4.52 1.51
C LYS A 46 -8.63 4.61 -0.01
N GLY A 47 -9.04 3.52 -0.66
CA GLY A 47 -9.04 3.38 -2.10
C GLY A 47 -10.03 4.31 -2.80
N VAL A 48 -9.79 4.52 -4.09
CA VAL A 48 -10.58 5.41 -4.97
C VAL A 48 -12.05 4.98 -5.07
N HIS A 49 -12.30 3.68 -4.88
CA HIS A 49 -13.63 3.07 -4.86
C HIS A 49 -14.28 3.05 -3.46
N GLY A 50 -13.64 3.66 -2.46
CA GLY A 50 -14.15 3.82 -1.10
C GLY A 50 -13.86 2.65 -0.15
N GLN A 51 -13.14 1.62 -0.60
CA GLN A 51 -12.69 0.53 0.24
C GLN A 51 -11.59 1.04 1.18
N GLU A 52 -11.69 0.69 2.46
CA GLU A 52 -10.68 1.03 3.46
C GLU A 52 -9.87 -0.22 3.80
N TYR A 53 -8.56 -0.05 3.83
CA TYR A 53 -7.59 -1.05 4.23
C TYR A 53 -6.89 -0.58 5.51
N LYS A 54 -6.75 -1.49 6.48
CA LYS A 54 -5.96 -1.31 7.68
C LYS A 54 -5.10 -2.55 7.89
N LEU A 55 -3.81 -2.37 8.05
CA LEU A 55 -2.88 -3.48 8.27
C LEU A 55 -3.25 -4.30 9.53
N SER A 56 -3.82 -3.64 10.54
CA SER A 56 -4.33 -4.28 11.77
C SER A 56 -5.49 -5.25 11.55
N ASP A 57 -6.20 -5.19 10.43
CA ASP A 57 -7.33 -6.07 10.15
C ASP A 57 -6.85 -7.44 9.60
N ILE A 58 -5.56 -7.55 9.26
CA ILE A 58 -4.93 -8.71 8.64
C ILE A 58 -3.95 -9.42 9.59
N LEU A 59 -3.36 -8.68 10.55
CA LEU A 59 -2.45 -9.18 11.58
C LEU A 59 -3.23 -9.70 12.81
#